data_AF-A0A1V2AU53-F1
#
_entry.id   AF-A0A1V2AU53-F1
#
_cell.length_a   1.000
_cell.length_b   1.000
_cell.length_c   1.000
_cell.angle_alpha   90.00
_cell.angle_beta   90.00
_cell.angle_gamma   90.00
#
_symmetry.space_group_name_H-M   'P 1'
#
loop_
_entity.id
_entity.type
_entity.pdbx_description
1 polymer ?
#
loop_
_entity_poly.entity_id
_entity_poly.type
_entity_poly.pdbx_seq_one_letter_code
_entity_poly.pdbx_strand_id
1 'polypeptide(L)'
;MFTRLFPEDEERHNANLVQQFTETRRQFYNSILAAVGFSLGFTDFEPVQATKPDRSGKTPPSRQINKEIKEVASGRGTPRYDENGNQVVFENRYNTAKEIKWENALEYEVLVPDKGNTYRILKKEVGVDANGNPLYKYGWTNEHYKKIYEFKPKTK
;
A
#
# COMPACT_ATOMS: atom_id res chain seq x y z
N MET A 1 -12.15 -1.71 -54.63
CA MET A 1 -10.92 -1.28 -53.94
C MET A 1 -11.37 -0.25 -52.90
N PHE A 2 -11.57 -0.66 -51.63
CA PHE A 2 -12.06 0.24 -50.58
C PHE A 2 -10.87 0.91 -49.89
N THR A 3 -10.76 2.22 -50.08
CA THR A 3 -9.85 3.10 -49.34
C THR A 3 -10.30 3.18 -47.89
N ARG A 4 -9.41 2.79 -46.95
CA ARG A 4 -9.59 3.05 -45.51
C ARG A 4 -9.70 4.55 -45.30
N LEU A 5 -10.77 4.97 -44.64
CA LEU A 5 -11.20 6.36 -44.50
C LEU A 5 -11.29 6.74 -43.01
N PHE A 6 -10.25 6.44 -42.22
CA PHE A 6 -10.08 7.01 -40.87
C PHE A 6 -8.57 7.18 -40.55
N PRO A 7 -8.13 8.34 -40.03
CA PRO A 7 -6.72 8.68 -39.85
C PRO A 7 -6.13 8.15 -38.54
N GLU A 8 -4.82 7.88 -38.54
CA GLU A 8 -3.94 7.50 -37.42
C GLU A 8 -3.85 8.56 -36.28
N ASP A 9 -4.66 9.61 -36.33
CA ASP A 9 -4.55 10.79 -35.46
C ASP A 9 -5.29 10.64 -34.11
N GLU A 10 -6.32 9.78 -34.02
CA GLU A 10 -7.05 9.55 -32.77
C GLU A 10 -6.21 8.82 -31.71
N GLU A 11 -5.33 7.89 -32.12
CA GLU A 11 -4.45 7.16 -31.20
C GLU A 11 -3.39 8.07 -30.56
N ARG A 12 -2.88 9.06 -31.31
CA ARG A 12 -1.90 10.04 -30.80
C ARG A 12 -2.52 11.01 -29.81
N HIS A 13 -3.79 11.35 -29.97
CA HIS A 13 -4.49 12.26 -29.05
C HIS A 13 -4.73 11.60 -27.68
N ASN A 14 -5.05 10.30 -27.66
CA ASN A 14 -5.21 9.53 -26.43
C ASN A 14 -3.89 9.31 -25.68
N ALA A 15 -2.77 9.09 -26.38
CA ALA A 15 -1.46 8.95 -25.75
C ALA A 15 -1.00 10.25 -25.04
N ASN A 16 -1.24 11.40 -25.67
CA ASN A 16 -0.95 12.70 -25.06
C ASN A 16 -1.84 13.02 -23.85
N LEU A 17 -3.12 12.63 -23.89
CA LEU A 17 -4.02 12.75 -22.73
C LEU A 17 -3.57 11.89 -21.55
N VAL A 18 -3.15 10.65 -21.81
CA VAL A 18 -2.63 9.74 -20.76
C VAL A 18 -1.34 10.29 -20.15
N GLN A 19 -0.43 10.85 -20.96
CA GLN A 19 0.76 11.54 -20.45
C GLN A 19 0.41 12.78 -19.62
N GLN A 20 -0.50 13.63 -20.11
CA GLN A 20 -0.95 14.82 -19.37
C GLN A 20 -1.61 14.47 -18.03
N PHE A 21 -2.43 13.41 -17.98
CA PHE A 21 -3.01 12.91 -16.72
C PHE A 21 -1.94 12.41 -15.75
N THR A 22 -0.90 11.75 -16.26
CA THR A 22 0.19 11.21 -15.45
C THR A 22 1.07 12.32 -14.87
N GLU A 23 1.37 13.35 -15.65
CA GLU A 23 2.12 14.53 -15.21
C GLU A 23 1.33 15.37 -14.22
N THR A 24 0.03 15.57 -14.46
CA THR A 24 -0.86 16.31 -13.55
C THR A 24 -0.97 15.61 -12.19
N ARG A 25 -1.03 14.28 -12.16
CA ARG A 25 -0.95 13.50 -10.90
C ARG A 25 0.37 13.74 -10.18
N ARG A 26 1.50 13.71 -10.89
CA ARG A 26 2.84 13.95 -10.30
C ARG A 26 2.94 15.36 -9.70
N GLN A 27 2.40 16.37 -10.38
CA GLN A 27 2.34 17.74 -9.88
C GLN A 27 1.42 17.90 -8.66
N PHE A 28 0.29 17.18 -8.62
CA PHE A 28 -0.60 17.12 -7.47
C PHE A 28 0.06 16.49 -6.23
N TYR A 29 0.88 15.43 -6.40
CA TYR A 29 1.66 14.87 -5.29
C TYR A 29 2.70 15.86 -4.77
N ASN A 30 3.37 16.59 -5.66
CA ASN A 30 4.36 17.60 -5.27
C ASN A 30 3.72 18.81 -4.56
N SER A 31 2.50 19.20 -4.94
CA SER A 31 1.81 20.34 -4.30
C SER A 31 1.25 20.01 -2.92
N ILE A 32 0.86 18.75 -2.67
CA ILE A 32 0.48 18.30 -1.32
C ILE A 32 1.72 18.22 -0.40
N LEU A 33 2.87 17.81 -0.93
CA LEU A 33 4.13 17.71 -0.17
C LEU A 33 4.65 19.07 0.36
N ALA A 34 4.35 20.17 -0.33
CA ALA A 34 4.82 21.50 0.09
C ALA A 34 3.96 22.14 1.20
N ALA A 35 2.74 21.65 1.45
CA ALA A 35 1.74 22.38 2.24
C ALA A 35 1.57 21.90 3.69
N VAL A 36 2.21 20.81 4.12
CA VAL A 36 2.04 20.30 5.50
C VAL A 36 3.38 20.14 6.18
N GLY A 37 3.96 21.29 6.54
CA GLY A 37 5.02 21.36 7.54
C GLY A 37 4.47 20.95 8.90
N PHE A 38 4.97 19.83 9.43
CA PHE A 38 5.12 19.63 10.86
C PHE A 38 6.38 18.81 11.11
N SER A 39 7.38 19.50 11.64
CA SER A 39 8.63 18.97 12.14
C SER A 39 8.37 17.91 13.21
N LEU A 40 9.07 16.77 13.15
CA LEU A 40 9.73 16.06 14.26
C LEU A 40 10.29 14.73 13.72
N GLY A 41 11.60 14.54 13.84
CA GLY A 41 12.32 13.43 13.24
C GLY A 41 11.98 12.07 13.85
N PHE A 42 11.59 11.13 12.98
CA PHE A 42 11.63 9.68 13.20
C PHE A 42 11.64 9.00 11.81
N THR A 43 12.80 8.60 11.30
CA THR A 43 12.90 7.72 10.11
C THR A 43 12.73 6.24 10.44
N ASP A 44 12.66 5.89 11.74
CA ASP A 44 12.43 4.52 12.18
C ASP A 44 10.99 4.37 12.65
N PHE A 45 10.07 4.20 11.69
CA PHE A 45 8.76 3.68 12.02
C PHE A 45 8.93 2.22 12.42
N GLU A 46 9.15 1.94 13.72
CA GLU A 46 8.89 0.61 14.27
C GLU A 46 7.38 0.43 14.34
N PRO A 47 6.77 -0.41 13.48
CA PRO A 47 5.34 -0.65 13.49
C PRO A 47 4.92 -1.22 14.85
N VAL A 48 3.97 -0.54 15.49
CA VAL A 48 3.52 -0.94 16.82
C VAL A 48 2.26 -1.78 16.71
N GLN A 49 2.36 -2.92 17.39
CA GLN A 49 1.34 -3.86 17.83
C GLN A 49 -0.06 -3.64 17.27
N ALA A 50 -0.60 -4.65 16.58
CA ALA A 50 -2.02 -4.74 16.27
C ALA A 50 -2.86 -4.49 17.54
N THR A 51 -3.50 -3.32 17.64
CA THR A 51 -4.17 -2.90 18.87
C THR A 51 -5.45 -3.68 19.10
N LYS A 52 -5.40 -4.46 20.19
CA LYS A 52 -6.45 -5.11 21.00
C LYS A 52 -7.28 -6.23 20.36
N PRO A 53 -7.55 -7.31 21.13
CA PRO A 53 -8.43 -8.39 20.73
C PRO A 53 -9.86 -7.91 20.53
N ASP A 54 -10.60 -8.63 19.69
CA ASP A 54 -12.04 -8.41 19.55
C ASP A 54 -12.76 -8.70 20.88
N ARG A 55 -14.03 -8.25 20.99
CA ARG A 55 -14.90 -8.51 22.15
C ARG A 55 -15.19 -10.01 22.36
N SER A 56 -14.74 -10.91 21.47
CA SER A 56 -14.98 -12.35 21.55
C SER A 56 -13.88 -13.11 22.29
N GLY A 57 -12.82 -12.42 22.76
CA GLY A 57 -11.71 -13.06 23.46
C GLY A 57 -10.81 -13.90 22.53
N LYS A 58 -11.09 -13.94 21.23
CA LYS A 58 -10.14 -14.46 20.23
C LYS A 58 -9.03 -13.44 20.07
N THR A 59 -7.87 -13.77 20.63
CA THR A 59 -6.66 -13.03 20.33
C THR A 59 -6.50 -13.00 18.81
N PRO A 60 -6.29 -11.84 18.16
CA PRO A 60 -5.78 -11.86 16.80
C PRO A 60 -4.47 -12.67 16.86
N PRO A 61 -3.95 -13.19 15.75
CA PRO A 61 -2.57 -13.68 15.70
C PRO A 61 -1.59 -12.49 15.73
N SER A 62 -1.78 -11.63 16.73
CA SER A 62 -1.06 -10.42 17.03
C SER A 62 0.41 -10.72 17.18
N ARG A 63 0.83 -11.86 17.77
CA ARG A 63 2.26 -12.21 17.85
C ARG A 63 2.91 -12.40 16.48
N GLN A 64 2.30 -13.18 15.58
CA GLN A 64 2.88 -13.43 14.26
C GLN A 64 2.81 -12.18 13.38
N ILE A 65 1.68 -11.48 13.36
CA ILE A 65 1.53 -10.22 12.64
C ILE A 65 2.52 -9.16 13.17
N ASN A 66 2.70 -9.04 14.48
CA ASN A 66 3.63 -8.09 15.08
C ASN A 66 5.09 -8.48 14.84
N LYS A 67 5.39 -9.77 14.67
CA LYS A 67 6.70 -10.24 14.25
C LYS A 67 6.93 -9.86 12.78
N GLU A 68 6.04 -10.28 11.90
CA GLU A 68 6.21 -10.07 10.46
C GLU A 68 6.22 -8.60 10.08
N ILE A 69 5.46 -7.75 10.78
CA ILE A 69 5.49 -6.33 10.46
C ILE A 69 6.86 -5.68 10.73
N LYS A 70 7.60 -6.18 11.73
CA LYS A 70 8.99 -5.76 11.96
C LYS A 70 9.92 -6.28 10.87
N GLU A 71 9.72 -7.51 10.42
CA GLU A 71 10.47 -8.08 9.30
C GLU A 71 10.24 -7.27 8.02
N VAL A 72 8.98 -6.97 7.68
CA VAL A 72 8.60 -6.11 6.54
C VAL A 72 9.19 -4.71 6.66
N ALA A 73 9.13 -4.09 7.85
CA ALA A 73 9.73 -2.78 8.07
C ALA A 73 11.25 -2.80 7.89
N SER A 74 11.92 -3.88 8.29
CA SER A 74 13.37 -4.09 8.09
C SER A 74 13.77 -4.58 6.69
N GLY A 75 12.82 -4.71 5.75
CA GLY A 75 13.07 -5.20 4.40
C GLY A 75 13.28 -6.71 4.27
N ARG A 76 12.93 -7.48 5.30
CA ARG A 76 13.10 -8.95 5.39
C ARG A 76 11.77 -9.73 5.38
N GLY A 77 10.63 -9.05 5.26
CA GLY A 77 9.33 -9.70 5.16
C GLY A 77 9.18 -10.51 3.88
N THR A 78 8.22 -11.45 3.85
CA THR A 78 7.99 -12.33 2.70
C THR A 78 7.11 -11.64 1.64
N PRO A 79 7.64 -11.20 0.48
CA PRO A 79 6.83 -10.54 -0.55
C PRO A 79 5.92 -11.55 -1.23
N ARG A 80 4.74 -11.11 -1.67
CA ARG A 80 3.94 -11.90 -2.61
C ARG A 80 4.35 -11.56 -4.03
N TYR A 81 4.46 -12.60 -4.87
CA TYR A 81 4.76 -12.44 -6.29
C TYR A 81 3.57 -12.85 -7.14
N ASP A 82 3.37 -12.16 -8.26
CA ASP A 82 2.44 -12.55 -9.31
C ASP A 82 3.03 -13.65 -10.20
N GLU A 83 2.27 -14.10 -11.20
CA GLU A 83 2.71 -15.13 -12.16
C GLU A 83 3.94 -14.71 -12.98
N ASN A 84 4.22 -13.40 -13.04
CA ASN A 84 5.34 -12.82 -13.77
C ASN A 84 6.57 -12.58 -12.88
N GLY A 85 6.50 -12.93 -11.59
CA GLY A 85 7.56 -12.70 -10.61
C GLY A 85 7.66 -11.26 -10.11
N ASN A 86 6.70 -10.38 -10.42
CA ASN A 86 6.62 -9.04 -9.86
C ASN A 86 5.96 -9.06 -8.49
N GLN A 87 6.37 -8.16 -7.60
CA GLN A 87 5.70 -8.06 -6.31
C GLN A 87 4.24 -7.62 -6.51
N VAL A 88 3.32 -8.35 -5.88
CA VAL A 88 1.90 -8.06 -5.91
C VAL A 88 1.64 -6.71 -5.25
N VAL A 89 0.82 -5.92 -5.95
CA VAL A 89 0.33 -4.62 -5.50
C VAL A 89 -1.15 -4.74 -5.19
N PHE A 90 -1.59 -4.12 -4.10
CA PHE A 90 -3.00 -4.10 -3.73
C PHE A 90 -3.80 -3.13 -4.62
N GLU A 91 -4.78 -3.66 -5.35
CA GLU A 91 -5.52 -2.96 -6.41
C GLU A 91 -6.88 -2.39 -5.98
N ASN A 92 -7.34 -2.63 -4.74
CA ASN A 92 -8.70 -2.25 -4.31
C ASN A 92 -9.80 -2.73 -5.31
N ARG A 93 -9.78 -4.03 -5.66
CA ARG A 93 -10.65 -4.61 -6.69
C ARG A 93 -12.15 -4.42 -6.45
N TYR A 94 -12.56 -4.29 -5.18
CA TYR A 94 -13.95 -4.05 -4.80
C TYR A 94 -14.35 -2.58 -4.81
N ASN A 95 -13.42 -1.68 -5.17
CA ASN A 95 -13.61 -0.24 -5.27
C ASN A 95 -14.27 0.37 -4.03
N THR A 96 -13.83 -0.03 -2.83
CA THR A 96 -14.42 0.48 -1.59
C THR A 96 -13.63 1.67 -1.06
N ALA A 97 -14.34 2.69 -0.56
CA ALA A 97 -13.69 3.87 0.04
C ALA A 97 -12.82 3.53 1.27
N LYS A 98 -13.04 2.38 1.91
CA LYS A 98 -12.23 1.92 3.04
C LYS A 98 -10.91 1.30 2.59
N GLU A 99 -10.89 0.70 1.40
CA GLU A 99 -9.72 0.03 0.82
C GLU A 99 -8.91 0.95 -0.09
N ILE A 100 -9.52 1.98 -0.70
CA ILE A 100 -8.83 2.92 -1.61
C ILE A 100 -7.58 3.56 -0.98
N LYS A 101 -7.60 3.78 0.34
CA LYS A 101 -6.44 4.32 1.06
C LYS A 101 -5.22 3.38 1.02
N TRP A 102 -5.41 2.11 0.69
CA TRP A 102 -4.38 1.08 0.56
C TRP A 102 -4.06 0.71 -0.89
N GLU A 103 -4.74 1.28 -1.87
CA GLU A 103 -4.42 1.11 -3.29
C GLU A 103 -2.92 1.42 -3.54
N ASN A 104 -2.27 0.63 -4.38
CA ASN A 104 -0.84 0.68 -4.66
C ASN A 104 0.08 0.26 -3.50
N ALA A 105 -0.46 -0.35 -2.43
CA ALA A 105 0.37 -0.93 -1.37
C ALA A 105 1.03 -2.23 -1.82
N LEU A 106 2.29 -2.43 -1.47
CA LEU A 106 2.99 -3.70 -1.67
C LEU A 106 2.46 -4.76 -0.70
N GLU A 107 2.20 -5.96 -1.22
CA GLU A 107 1.70 -7.06 -0.42
C GLU A 107 2.82 -7.96 0.12
N TYR A 108 2.67 -8.34 1.39
CA TYR A 108 3.52 -9.29 2.08
C TYR A 108 2.67 -10.40 2.70
N GLU A 109 3.16 -11.63 2.58
CA GLU A 109 2.54 -12.81 3.17
C GLU A 109 2.88 -12.92 4.66
N VAL A 110 1.90 -13.34 5.45
CA VAL A 110 2.09 -13.65 6.86
C VAL A 110 1.71 -15.11 7.08
N LEU A 111 2.73 -15.95 7.28
CA LEU A 111 2.53 -17.37 7.52
C LEU A 111 2.09 -17.59 8.97
N VAL A 112 0.79 -17.86 9.15
CA VAL A 112 0.22 -18.24 10.45
C VAL A 112 -0.12 -19.73 10.42
N PRO A 113 0.47 -20.56 11.31
CA PRO A 113 0.17 -21.98 11.39
C PRO A 113 -1.34 -22.24 11.50
N ASP A 114 -1.82 -23.22 10.74
CA ASP A 114 -3.22 -23.69 10.73
C ASP A 114 -4.29 -22.64 10.37
N LYS A 115 -3.88 -21.50 9.77
CA LYS A 115 -4.82 -20.45 9.34
C LYS A 115 -4.86 -20.22 7.83
N GLY A 116 -4.10 -21.01 7.07
CA GLY A 116 -4.01 -20.90 5.62
C GLY A 116 -3.50 -19.54 5.16
N ASN A 117 -3.68 -19.27 3.87
CA ASN A 117 -3.12 -18.09 3.21
C ASN A 117 -4.02 -16.83 3.33
N THR A 118 -4.50 -16.54 4.54
CA THR A 118 -5.52 -15.50 4.81
C THR A 118 -4.95 -14.16 5.31
N TYR A 119 -3.73 -14.18 5.86
CA TYR A 119 -3.12 -13.03 6.53
C TYR A 119 -2.18 -12.26 5.61
N ARG A 120 -2.29 -10.93 5.63
CA ARG A 120 -1.45 -10.04 4.82
C ARG A 120 -0.99 -8.84 5.60
N ILE A 121 0.17 -8.35 5.20
CA ILE A 121 0.64 -7.00 5.51
C ILE A 121 0.69 -6.19 4.22
N LEU A 122 0.27 -4.94 4.31
CA LEU A 122 0.34 -3.95 3.25
C LEU A 122 1.36 -2.89 3.62
N LYS A 123 2.34 -2.61 2.75
CA LYS A 123 3.30 -1.51 2.90
C LYS A 123 3.00 -0.45 1.84
N LYS A 124 2.66 0.76 2.26
CA LYS A 124 2.33 1.87 1.35
C LYS A 124 3.20 3.07 1.63
N GLU A 125 3.87 3.56 0.58
CA GLU A 125 4.54 4.86 0.64
C GLU A 125 3.49 5.97 0.73
N VAL A 126 3.71 6.93 1.62
CA VAL A 126 2.79 8.04 1.89
C VAL A 126 3.41 9.40 1.65
N GLY A 127 4.70 9.45 1.32
CA GLY A 127 5.45 10.67 1.07
C GLY A 127 6.92 10.46 1.34
N VAL A 128 7.63 11.57 1.51
CA VAL A 128 9.04 11.63 1.89
C VAL A 128 9.22 12.55 3.08
N ASP A 129 10.22 12.29 3.92
CA ASP A 129 10.59 13.17 5.02
C ASP A 129 11.41 14.38 4.52
N ALA A 130 11.79 15.27 5.44
CA ALA A 130 12.60 16.46 5.14
C ALA A 130 14.00 16.14 4.60
N ASN A 131 14.49 14.92 4.79
CA ASN A 131 15.79 14.44 4.32
C ASN A 131 15.68 13.67 3.00
N GLY A 132 14.48 13.54 2.43
CA GLY A 132 14.22 12.78 1.20
C GLY A 132 14.05 11.28 1.40
N ASN A 133 13.93 10.79 2.63
CA ASN A 133 13.68 9.37 2.89
C ASN A 133 12.19 9.05 2.72
N PRO A 134 11.83 7.91 2.12
CA PRO A 134 10.43 7.52 1.94
C PRO A 134 9.76 7.24 3.29
N LEU A 135 8.55 7.78 3.46
CA LEU A 135 7.67 7.53 4.60
C LEU A 135 6.69 6.43 4.24
N TYR A 136 6.53 5.45 5.13
CA TYR A 136 5.62 4.33 4.94
C TYR A 136 4.53 4.30 5.99
N LYS A 137 3.32 3.90 5.56
CA LYS A 137 2.28 3.39 6.45
C LYS A 137 2.09 1.90 6.21
N TYR A 138 1.60 1.22 7.24
CA TYR A 138 1.42 -0.22 7.20
C TYR A 138 0.01 -0.62 7.59
N GLY A 139 -0.54 -1.58 6.85
CA GLY A 139 -1.85 -2.17 7.12
C GLY A 139 -1.74 -3.68 7.30
N TRP A 140 -2.75 -4.29 7.90
CA TRP A 140 -2.86 -5.74 7.99
C TRP A 140 -4.30 -6.21 7.85
N THR A 141 -4.46 -7.46 7.42
CA THR A 141 -5.74 -8.15 7.37
C THR A 141 -5.56 -9.61 7.79
N ASN A 142 -6.61 -10.18 8.38
CA ASN A 142 -6.69 -11.58 8.79
C ASN A 142 -7.75 -12.38 8.01
N GLU A 143 -8.41 -11.75 7.03
CA GLU A 143 -9.58 -12.30 6.36
C GLU A 143 -9.59 -11.91 4.87
N HIS A 144 -8.47 -12.07 4.16
CA HIS A 144 -8.39 -11.76 2.71
C HIS A 144 -8.98 -10.38 2.35
N TYR A 145 -8.52 -9.33 3.03
CA TYR A 145 -8.88 -7.93 2.77
C TYR A 145 -10.31 -7.51 3.10
N LYS A 146 -11.21 -8.40 3.57
CA LYS A 146 -12.55 -8.03 4.08
C LYS A 146 -12.53 -6.81 5.01
N LYS A 147 -11.47 -6.73 5.82
CA LYS A 147 -11.13 -5.56 6.61
C LYS A 147 -9.63 -5.39 6.67
N ILE A 148 -9.19 -4.15 6.46
CA ILE A 148 -7.78 -3.75 6.58
C ILE A 148 -7.64 -2.82 7.79
N TYR A 149 -6.86 -3.26 8.76
CA TYR A 149 -6.48 -2.51 9.94
C TYR A 149 -5.18 -1.77 9.68
N GLU A 150 -5.02 -0.61 10.31
CA GLU A 150 -3.81 0.22 10.18
C GLU A 150 -2.94 0.04 11.42
N PHE A 151 -1.63 -0.16 11.24
CA PHE A 151 -0.68 -0.07 12.34
C PHE A 151 -0.51 1.40 12.72
N LYS A 152 -0.61 1.68 14.01
CA LYS A 152 -0.37 3.03 14.54
C LYS A 152 1.06 3.12 15.08
N PRO A 153 1.74 4.25 14.93
CA PRO A 153 3.00 4.48 15.64
C PRO A 153 2.78 4.43 17.15
N LYS A 154 3.82 4.07 17.91
CA LYS A 154 3.86 4.36 19.36
C LYS A 154 3.93 5.87 19.48
N THR A 155 2.83 6.48 19.90
CA THR A 155 2.91 7.76 20.60
C THR A 155 3.74 7.52 21.87
N LYS A 156 4.96 8.07 21.89
CA LYS A 156 5.76 8.17 23.11
C LYS A 156 5.10 9.17 24.06
#